data_AF-A0A2L1TVT5-F1
#
_entry.id   AF-A0A2L1TVT5-F1
#
_cell.length_a   1.000
_cell.length_b   1.000
_cell.length_c   1.000
_cell.angle_alpha   90.00
_cell.angle_beta   90.00
_cell.angle_gamma   90.00
#
_symmetry.space_group_name_H-M   'P 1'
#
loop_
_entity.id
_entity.type
_entity.pdbx_description
1 polymer ?
#
loop_
_entity_poly.entity_id
_entity_poly.type
_entity_poly.pdbx_seq_one_letter_code
_entity_poly.pdbx_strand_id
1 'polypeptide(L)'
;MAETTKGFKMTDDLKNRINSTIEASRMTDKDWIEAVTNLWVMRDMKNGMPDFQKDVSELELHTNRIFMNMIQRSSFEKEEIHRKAEELKESKNQMIEECQFEISDLKKQLQAASEEVERSTNER
;
A
#
# COMPACT_ATOMS: atom_id res chain seq x y z
N MET A 1 3.37 -16.51 33.47
CA MET A 1 3.12 -17.95 33.67
C MET A 1 4.32 -18.70 33.11
N ALA A 2 4.68 -19.87 33.64
CA ALA A 2 5.79 -20.66 33.09
C ALA A 2 5.45 -21.13 31.67
N GLU A 3 6.37 -20.96 30.72
CA GLU A 3 6.18 -21.43 29.35
C GLU A 3 6.39 -22.94 29.27
N THR A 4 5.45 -23.64 28.61
CA THR A 4 5.49 -25.10 28.43
C THR A 4 5.34 -25.45 26.96
N THR A 5 6.09 -26.46 26.51
CA THR A 5 6.11 -26.85 25.09
C THR A 5 5.00 -27.86 24.77
N LYS A 6 4.24 -27.60 23.70
CA LYS A 6 3.25 -28.53 23.13
C LYS A 6 3.62 -28.85 21.67
N GLY A 7 3.92 -30.12 21.39
CA GLY A 7 4.26 -30.59 20.04
C GLY A 7 3.11 -31.33 19.36
N PHE A 8 2.94 -31.10 18.06
CA PHE A 8 1.91 -31.76 17.24
C PHE A 8 2.57 -32.50 16.07
N LYS A 9 2.15 -33.74 15.83
CA LYS A 9 2.42 -34.42 14.56
C LYS A 9 1.37 -33.97 13.55
N MET A 10 1.81 -33.58 12.37
CA MET A 10 0.94 -33.12 11.29
C MET A 10 1.50 -33.55 9.93
N THR A 11 0.61 -33.65 8.95
CA THR A 11 0.98 -33.87 7.55
C THR A 11 1.72 -32.65 6.98
N ASP A 12 2.60 -32.88 6.01
CA ASP A 12 3.37 -31.80 5.37
C ASP A 12 2.47 -30.72 4.75
N ASP A 13 1.36 -31.11 4.12
CA ASP A 13 0.40 -30.16 3.53
C ASP A 13 -0.19 -29.20 4.57
N LEU A 14 -0.57 -29.74 5.74
CA LEU A 14 -1.12 -28.95 6.83
C LEU A 14 -0.06 -28.02 7.42
N LYS A 15 1.18 -28.51 7.59
CA LYS A 15 2.32 -27.71 8.05
C LYS A 15 2.59 -26.54 7.12
N ASN A 16 2.66 -26.80 5.82
CA ASN A 16 2.91 -25.79 4.81
C ASN A 16 1.81 -24.72 4.82
N ARG A 17 0.54 -25.13 4.89
CA ARG A 17 -0.58 -24.19 4.96
C ARG A 17 -0.52 -23.30 6.21
N ILE A 18 -0.22 -23.88 7.37
CA ILE A 18 -0.07 -23.13 8.63
C ILE A 18 1.04 -22.09 8.50
N ASN A 19 2.22 -22.50 8.04
CA ASN A 19 3.37 -21.61 7.87
C ASN A 19 3.06 -20.45 6.92
N SER A 20 2.42 -20.71 5.77
CA SER A 20 2.02 -19.65 4.85
C SER A 20 1.04 -18.65 5.48
N THR A 21 0.13 -19.12 6.33
CA THR A 21 -0.81 -18.21 7.02
C THR A 21 -0.15 -17.39 8.14
N ILE A 22 0.87 -17.93 8.81
CA ILE A 22 1.66 -17.21 9.81
C ILE A 22 2.49 -16.12 9.13
N GLU A 23 3.17 -16.46 8.03
CA GLU A 23 3.96 -15.51 7.25
C GLU A 23 3.08 -14.35 6.73
N ALA A 24 1.89 -14.66 6.22
CA ALA A 24 0.94 -13.67 5.74
C ALA A 24 0.42 -12.75 6.86
N SER A 25 0.23 -13.27 8.08
CA SER A 25 -0.24 -12.46 9.22
C SER A 25 0.86 -11.65 9.89
N ARG A 26 2.14 -11.92 9.59
CA ARG A 26 3.32 -11.33 10.25
C ARG A 26 3.34 -11.52 11.77
N MET A 27 2.67 -12.56 12.26
CA MET A 27 2.63 -12.92 13.68
C MET A 27 3.74 -13.93 13.99
N THR A 28 4.11 -14.03 15.27
CA THR A 28 4.90 -15.18 15.72
C THR A 28 4.02 -16.43 15.79
N ASP A 29 4.61 -17.62 15.69
CA ASP A 29 3.89 -18.90 15.79
C ASP A 29 3.02 -18.96 17.07
N LYS A 30 3.53 -18.42 18.17
CA LYS A 30 2.85 -18.35 19.47
C LYS A 30 1.61 -17.45 19.42
N ASP A 31 1.75 -16.24 18.90
CA ASP A 31 0.63 -15.30 18.82
C ASP A 31 -0.43 -15.79 17.83
N TRP A 32 0.01 -16.43 16.74
CA TRP A 32 -0.88 -17.02 15.75
C TRP A 32 -1.70 -18.18 16.33
N ILE A 33 -1.07 -19.11 17.07
CA ILE A 33 -1.80 -20.23 17.67
C ILE A 33 -2.76 -19.76 18.76
N GLU A 34 -2.40 -18.72 19.52
CA GLU A 34 -3.28 -18.10 20.51
C GLU A 34 -4.51 -17.46 19.85
N ALA A 35 -4.30 -16.67 18.78
CA ALA A 35 -5.39 -16.05 18.03
C ALA A 35 -6.34 -17.08 17.42
N VAL A 36 -5.81 -18.12 16.77
CA VAL A 36 -6.63 -19.19 16.18
C VAL A 36 -7.38 -19.99 17.24
N THR A 37 -6.75 -20.25 18.40
CA THR A 37 -7.41 -20.93 19.51
C THR A 37 -8.57 -20.10 20.06
N ASN A 38 -8.36 -18.79 20.25
CA ASN A 38 -9.42 -17.89 20.71
C ASN A 38 -10.59 -17.81 19.72
N LEU A 39 -10.30 -17.76 18.41
CA LEU A 39 -11.33 -17.82 17.37
C LEU A 39 -12.13 -19.13 17.40
N TRP A 40 -11.44 -20.26 17.61
CA TRP A 40 -12.10 -21.55 17.74
C TRP A 40 -12.98 -21.61 18.99
N VAL A 41 -12.49 -21.11 20.14
CA VAL A 41 -13.27 -21.02 21.38
C VAL A 41 -14.50 -20.13 21.20
N MET A 42 -14.36 -18.97 20.55
CA MET A 42 -15.51 -18.10 20.25
C MET A 42 -16.55 -18.82 19.36
N ARG A 43 -16.09 -19.58 18.37
CA ARG A 43 -16.97 -20.37 17.49
C ARG A 43 -17.64 -21.54 18.23
N ASP A 44 -16.93 -22.18 19.15
CA ASP A 44 -17.47 -23.26 19.98
C ASP A 44 -18.51 -22.72 20.98
N MET A 45 -18.22 -21.57 21.61
CA MET A 45 -19.17 -20.84 22.44
C MET A 45 -20.44 -20.43 21.66
N LYS A 46 -20.31 -20.05 20.38
CA LYS A 46 -21.45 -19.77 19.49
C LYS A 46 -22.37 -20.99 19.32
N ASN A 47 -21.83 -22.21 19.33
CA ASN A 47 -22.64 -23.43 19.23
C ASN A 47 -23.20 -23.88 20.58
N GLY A 48 -22.53 -23.53 21.69
CA GLY A 48 -22.90 -23.91 23.06
C GLY A 48 -23.79 -22.91 23.81
N MET A 49 -23.92 -21.66 23.33
CA MET A 49 -24.71 -20.61 23.99
C MET A 49 -25.74 -19.99 23.03
N PRO A 50 -26.95 -20.57 22.95
CA PRO A 50 -28.06 -20.02 22.14
C PRO A 50 -28.39 -18.56 22.48
N ASP A 51 -28.23 -18.19 23.75
CA ASP A 51 -28.60 -16.86 24.28
C ASP A 51 -27.76 -15.71 23.69
N PHE A 52 -26.51 -15.97 23.30
CA PHE A 52 -25.60 -14.95 22.74
C PHE A 52 -25.47 -15.02 21.21
N GLN A 53 -26.19 -15.95 20.56
CA GLN A 53 -26.11 -16.14 19.11
C GLN A 53 -26.44 -14.86 18.33
N LYS A 54 -27.39 -14.08 18.83
CA LYS A 54 -27.78 -12.80 18.24
C LYS A 54 -26.66 -11.77 18.32
N ASP A 55 -26.08 -11.59 19.50
CA ASP A 55 -25.00 -10.62 19.74
C ASP A 55 -23.75 -10.95 18.92
N VAL A 56 -23.39 -12.24 18.82
CA VAL A 56 -22.27 -12.71 17.99
C VAL A 56 -22.55 -12.45 16.50
N SER A 57 -23.77 -12.68 16.03
CA SER A 57 -24.15 -12.43 14.63
C SER A 57 -24.14 -10.94 14.29
N GLU A 58 -24.56 -10.09 15.23
CA GLU A 58 -24.51 -8.64 15.09
C GLU A 58 -23.05 -8.13 15.09
N LEU A 59 -22.20 -8.67 15.96
CA LEU A 59 -20.78 -8.36 15.96
C LEU A 59 -20.09 -8.77 14.64
N GLU A 60 -20.41 -9.94 14.10
CA GLU A 60 -19.92 -10.40 12.79
C GLU A 60 -20.36 -9.45 11.67
N LEU A 61 -21.62 -9.02 11.67
CA LEU A 61 -22.15 -8.05 10.69
C LEU A 61 -21.40 -6.73 10.77
N HIS A 62 -21.22 -6.17 11.97
CA HIS A 62 -20.50 -4.92 12.16
C HIS A 62 -19.03 -5.04 11.78
N THR A 63 -18.38 -6.14 12.16
CA THR A 63 -16.96 -6.40 11.82
C THR A 63 -16.78 -6.47 10.31
N ASN A 64 -17.64 -7.21 9.60
CA ASN A 64 -17.62 -7.29 8.15
C ASN A 64 -17.84 -5.92 7.50
N ARG A 65 -18.77 -5.13 8.03
CA ARG A 65 -19.02 -3.76 7.53
C ARG A 65 -17.81 -2.84 7.75
N ILE A 66 -17.19 -2.88 8.94
CA ILE A 66 -15.98 -2.11 9.25
C ILE A 66 -14.85 -2.50 8.28
N PHE A 67 -14.66 -3.80 8.09
CA PHE A 67 -13.63 -4.33 7.19
C PHE A 67 -13.83 -3.88 5.73
N MET A 68 -15.06 -3.98 5.22
CA MET A 68 -15.41 -3.51 3.87
C MET A 68 -15.19 -2.00 3.71
N ASN A 69 -15.63 -1.21 4.70
CA ASN A 69 -15.39 0.24 4.69
C ASN A 69 -13.89 0.56 4.69
N MET A 70 -13.07 -0.19 5.42
CA MET A 70 -11.62 0.00 5.46
C MET A 70 -10.97 -0.30 4.11
N ILE A 71 -11.40 -1.38 3.44
CA ILE A 71 -10.94 -1.72 2.07
C ILE A 71 -11.31 -0.61 1.09
N GLN A 72 -12.56 -0.16 1.11
CA GLN A 72 -13.03 0.91 0.22
C GLN A 72 -12.24 2.20 0.44
N ARG A 73 -12.06 2.62 1.69
CA ARG A 73 -11.25 3.80 2.03
C ARG A 73 -9.83 3.68 1.53
N SER A 74 -9.17 2.54 1.77
CA SER A 74 -7.81 2.29 1.28
C SER A 74 -7.71 2.36 -0.24
N SER A 75 -8.72 1.84 -0.95
CA SER A 75 -8.80 1.95 -2.42
C SER A 75 -8.91 3.40 -2.87
N PHE A 76 -9.81 4.19 -2.26
CA PHE A 76 -9.97 5.61 -2.58
C PHE A 76 -8.70 6.40 -2.30
N GLU A 77 -8.06 6.17 -1.15
CA GLU A 77 -6.80 6.83 -0.78
C GLU A 77 -5.69 6.50 -1.80
N LYS A 78 -5.60 5.25 -2.25
CA LYS A 78 -4.63 4.83 -3.28
C LYS A 78 -4.89 5.52 -4.62
N GLU A 79 -6.15 5.61 -5.04
CA GLU A 79 -6.55 6.27 -6.28
C GLU A 79 -6.28 7.78 -6.22
N GLU A 80 -6.56 8.42 -5.08
CA GLU A 80 -6.26 9.84 -4.86
C GLU A 80 -4.75 10.12 -4.90
N ILE A 81 -3.94 9.26 -4.26
CA ILE A 81 -2.48 9.35 -4.33
C ILE A 81 -1.99 9.22 -5.77
N HIS A 82 -2.52 8.25 -6.53
CA HIS A 82 -2.16 8.07 -7.93
C HIS A 82 -2.55 9.29 -8.78
N ARG A 83 -3.75 9.85 -8.56
CA ARG A 83 -4.20 11.05 -9.27
C ARG A 83 -3.28 12.23 -8.99
N LYS A 84 -2.96 12.50 -7.72
CA LYS A 84 -2.04 13.58 -7.33
C LYS A 84 -0.64 13.39 -7.92
N ALA A 85 -0.16 12.15 -8.01
CA ALA A 85 1.12 11.84 -8.63
C ALA A 85 1.14 12.16 -10.13
N GLU A 86 0.07 11.81 -10.86
CA GLU A 86 -0.05 12.15 -12.29
C GLU A 86 -0.23 13.66 -12.51
N GLU A 87 -1.04 14.35 -11.69
CA GLU A 87 -1.17 15.83 -11.74
C GLU A 87 0.20 16.53 -11.53
N LEU A 88 0.98 16.06 -10.54
CA LEU A 88 2.31 16.61 -10.28
C LEU A 88 3.29 16.33 -11.43
N LYS A 89 3.23 15.13 -11.99
CA LYS A 89 4.07 14.73 -13.13
C LYS A 89 3.76 15.58 -14.36
N GLU A 90 2.49 15.82 -14.66
CA GLU A 90 2.06 16.67 -15.77
C GLU A 90 2.55 18.12 -15.58
N SER A 91 2.36 18.67 -14.37
CA SER A 91 2.89 20.00 -14.02
C SER A 91 4.40 20.09 -14.20
N LYS A 92 5.15 19.06 -13.80
CA LYS A 92 6.61 19.02 -13.98
C LYS A 92 7.01 18.93 -15.45
N ASN A 93 6.27 18.18 -16.28
CA ASN A 93 6.53 18.11 -17.71
C ASN A 93 6.35 19.47 -18.38
N GLN A 94 5.28 20.21 -18.05
CA GLN A 94 5.04 21.55 -18.57
C GLN A 94 6.19 22.51 -18.22
N MET A 95 6.65 22.51 -16.96
CA MET A 95 7.81 23.31 -16.55
C MET A 95 9.08 22.93 -17.32
N ILE A 96 9.29 21.64 -17.60
CA ILE A 96 10.44 21.18 -18.38
C ILE A 96 10.35 21.68 -19.82
N GLU A 97 9.18 21.63 -20.44
CA GLU A 97 8.94 22.15 -21.79
C GLU A 97 9.19 23.65 -21.88
N GLU A 98 8.70 24.42 -20.91
CA GLU A 98 8.95 25.86 -20.80
C GLU A 98 10.46 26.15 -20.70
N CYS A 99 11.17 25.49 -19.79
CA CYS A 99 12.63 25.64 -19.68
C CYS A 99 13.36 25.22 -20.96
N GLN A 100 12.93 24.16 -21.64
CA GLN A 100 13.54 23.73 -22.90
C GLN A 100 13.34 24.76 -24.01
N PHE A 101 12.15 25.38 -24.07
CA PHE A 101 11.85 26.47 -24.98
C PHE A 101 12.74 27.68 -24.71
N GLU A 102 12.83 28.13 -23.46
CA GLU A 102 13.70 29.25 -23.06
C GLU A 102 15.17 28.98 -23.39
N ILE A 103 15.68 27.77 -23.11
CA ILE A 103 17.05 27.39 -23.47
C ILE A 103 17.27 27.45 -24.99
N SER A 104 16.29 27.00 -25.78
CA SER A 104 16.37 27.06 -27.25
C SER A 104 16.41 28.51 -27.75
N ASP A 105 15.56 29.37 -27.19
CA ASP A 105 15.49 30.77 -27.56
C ASP A 105 16.78 31.52 -27.19
N LEU A 106 17.27 31.36 -25.95
CA LEU A 106 18.54 31.93 -25.51
C LEU A 106 19.72 31.47 -26.36
N LYS A 107 19.75 30.19 -26.79
CA LYS A 107 20.78 29.70 -27.72
C LYS A 107 20.73 30.41 -29.07
N LYS A 108 19.55 30.66 -29.63
CA LYS A 108 19.39 31.40 -30.89
C LYS A 108 19.85 32.85 -30.75
N GLN A 109 19.46 33.52 -29.67
CA GLN A 109 19.88 34.89 -29.39
C GLN A 109 21.41 34.98 -29.24
N LEU A 110 22.01 34.03 -28.52
CA LEU A 110 23.45 33.98 -28.30
C LEU A 110 24.21 33.71 -29.61
N GLN A 111 23.70 32.83 -30.47
CA GLN A 111 24.25 32.61 -31.80
C GLN A 111 24.19 33.88 -32.65
N ALA A 112 23.03 34.55 -32.71
CA ALA A 112 22.87 35.79 -33.48
C ALA A 112 23.81 36.90 -33.00
N ALA A 113 23.95 37.06 -31.67
CA ALA A 113 24.89 38.02 -31.09
C ALA A 113 26.35 37.67 -31.41
N SER A 114 26.71 36.38 -31.37
CA SER A 114 28.06 35.92 -31.73
C SER A 114 28.39 36.21 -33.20
N GLU A 115 27.45 35.96 -34.11
CA GLU A 115 27.63 36.23 -35.54
C GLU A 115 27.79 37.74 -35.82
N GLU A 116 27.06 38.59 -35.09
CA GLU A 116 27.17 40.05 -35.20
C GLU A 116 28.54 40.56 -34.71
N VAL A 117 29.02 40.01 -33.59
CA VAL A 117 30.37 40.33 -33.08
C VAL A 117 31.43 39.92 -34.10
N GLU A 118 31.37 38.71 -34.66
CA GLU A 118 32.30 38.25 -35.69
C GLU A 118 32.35 39.18 -36.92
N ARG A 119 31.18 39.59 -37.43
CA ARG A 119 31.10 40.57 -38.54
C ARG A 119 31.75 41.89 -38.17
N SER A 120 31.42 42.44 -37.00
CA SER A 120 31.98 43.72 -36.54
C SER A 120 33.50 43.69 -36.34
N THR A 121 34.06 42.52 -35.99
CA THR A 121 35.52 42.34 -35.87
C THR A 121 36.23 42.12 -37.21
N ASN A 122 35.57 41.54 -38.22
CA ASN A 122 36.14 41.35 -39.56
C ASN A 122 36.08 42.61 -40.44
N GLU A 123 35.23 43.58 -40.10
CA GLU A 123 35.11 44.87 -40.80
C GLU A 123 36.10 45.95 -40.30
N ARG A 124 36.91 45.64 -39.27
CA ARG A 124 37.95 46.53 -38.70
C ARG A 124 39.36 46.12 -39.11
#